data_AF-A0A8J8DFX1-F1
#
_entry.id   AF-A0A8J8DFX1-F1
#
_cell.length_a   1.000
_cell.length_b   1.000
_cell.length_c   1.000
_cell.angle_alpha   90.00
_cell.angle_beta   90.00
_cell.angle_gamma   90.00
#
_symmetry.space_group_name_H-M   'P 1'
#
loop_
_entity.id
_entity.type
_entity.pdbx_description
1 polymer ?
#
loop_
_entity_poly.entity_id
_entity_poly.type
_entity_poly.pdbx_seq_one_letter_code
_entity_poly.pdbx_strand_id
1 'polypeptide(L)'
;MRRLRVASSLLFLSGFLLLYYTYYLASPIYLTFAIFNMGLGYGVGVENRTAIKVALIYAGVTFFFSLLFLIAGNPMALVEVAISFFIIHDILSYIKVVIQEEEAEEEPERSSENEVDGE
;
A
#
# COMPACT_ATOMS: atom_id res chain seq x y z
N MET A 1 -4.91 -14.92 -7.45
CA MET A 1 -3.60 -14.28 -7.75
C MET A 1 -3.16 -13.56 -6.48
N ARG A 2 -1.90 -13.66 -6.04
CA ARG A 2 -1.45 -12.98 -4.81
C ARG A 2 -1.68 -11.48 -4.96
N ARG A 3 -2.68 -10.97 -4.26
CA ARG A 3 -3.07 -9.58 -4.28
C ARG A 3 -2.02 -8.81 -3.47
N LEU A 4 -1.66 -7.58 -3.86
CA LEU A 4 -0.71 -6.72 -3.14
C LEU A 4 0.80 -7.10 -3.17
N ARG A 5 1.26 -7.97 -4.09
CA ARG A 5 2.69 -8.33 -4.18
C ARG A 5 3.58 -7.13 -4.50
N VAL A 6 3.11 -6.23 -5.37
CA VAL A 6 3.91 -5.10 -5.83
C VAL A 6 4.07 -4.12 -4.69
N ALA A 7 2.97 -3.75 -4.03
CA ALA A 7 2.98 -2.88 -2.85
C ALA A 7 3.88 -3.45 -1.74
N SER A 8 3.69 -4.73 -1.38
CA SER A 8 4.51 -5.38 -0.34
C SER A 8 6.00 -5.36 -0.70
N SER A 9 6.34 -5.73 -1.94
CA SER A 9 7.75 -5.80 -2.38
C SER A 9 8.40 -4.42 -2.46
N LEU A 10 7.67 -3.40 -2.91
CA LEU A 10 8.14 -2.02 -2.99
C LEU A 10 8.29 -1.37 -1.62
N LEU A 11 7.43 -1.70 -0.65
CA LEU A 11 7.60 -1.30 0.75
C LEU A 11 8.86 -1.91 1.37
N PHE A 12 9.13 -3.19 1.10
CA PHE A 12 10.40 -3.82 1.51
C PHE A 12 11.61 -3.17 0.83
N LEU A 13 11.52 -2.87 -0.47
CA LEU A 13 12.58 -2.18 -1.20
C LEU A 13 12.85 -0.79 -0.60
N SER A 14 11.80 -0.02 -0.31
CA SER A 14 11.90 1.30 0.35
C SER A 14 12.55 1.18 1.72
N GLY A 15 12.14 0.18 2.51
CA GLY A 15 12.76 -0.12 3.79
C GLY A 15 14.26 -0.44 3.67
N PHE A 16 14.65 -1.21 2.64
CA PHE A 16 16.05 -1.54 2.39
C PHE A 16 16.88 -0.32 1.96
N LEU A 17 16.31 0.56 1.11
CA LEU A 17 16.96 1.82 0.73
C LEU A 17 17.17 2.73 1.94
N LEU A 18 16.18 2.83 2.82
CA LEU A 18 16.29 3.57 4.08
C LEU A 18 17.34 2.97 5.03
N LEU A 19 17.47 1.64 5.04
CA LEU A 19 18.51 0.96 5.81
C LEU A 19 19.91 1.31 5.28
N TYR A 20 20.09 1.41 3.96
CA TYR A 20 21.34 1.90 3.38
C TYR A 20 21.67 3.33 3.83
N TYR A 21 20.69 4.23 3.81
CA TYR A 21 20.87 5.60 4.32
C TYR A 21 21.17 5.63 5.82
N THR A 22 20.59 4.72 6.60
CA THR A 22 20.90 4.57 8.03
C THR A 22 22.38 4.30 8.24
N TYR A 23 22.95 3.35 7.49
CA TYR A 23 24.36 3.01 7.58
C TYR A 23 25.25 4.19 7.13
N TYR A 24 24.90 4.85 6.03
CA TYR A 24 25.71 5.94 5.46
C TYR A 24 25.68 7.23 6.30
N LEU A 25 24.51 7.61 6.85
CA LEU A 25 24.31 8.86 7.59
C LEU A 25 24.33 8.65 9.12
N ALA A 26 24.44 7.40 9.59
CA ALA A 26 24.38 7.01 11.01
C ALA A 26 23.18 7.60 11.78
N SER A 27 22.06 7.85 11.09
CA SER A 27 20.91 8.54 11.67
C SER A 27 19.81 7.57 12.08
N PRO A 28 19.35 7.62 13.35
CA PRO A 28 18.31 6.74 13.86
C PRO A 28 16.94 6.98 13.20
N ILE A 29 16.73 8.16 12.61
CA ILE A 29 15.49 8.50 11.92
C ILE A 29 15.28 7.56 10.73
N TYR A 30 16.30 7.37 9.89
CA TYR A 30 16.21 6.44 8.75
C TYR A 30 15.99 5.00 9.20
N LEU A 31 16.55 4.60 10.35
CA LEU A 31 16.33 3.27 10.90
C LEU A 31 14.85 3.04 11.27
N THR A 32 14.24 4.03 11.94
CA THR A 32 12.81 3.96 12.30
C THR A 32 11.94 3.82 11.05
N PHE A 33 12.19 4.64 10.02
CA PHE A 33 11.43 4.57 8.78
C PHE A 33 11.72 3.28 7.99
N ALA A 34 12.93 2.73 8.05
CA ALA A 34 13.27 1.45 7.43
C ALA A 34 12.45 0.30 8.04
N ILE A 35 12.45 0.20 9.38
CA ILE A 35 11.68 -0.81 10.12
C ILE A 35 10.19 -0.62 9.87
N PHE A 36 9.71 0.62 9.89
CA PHE A 36 8.31 0.93 9.60
C PHE A 36 7.89 0.47 8.21
N ASN A 37 8.69 0.76 7.18
CA ASN A 37 8.42 0.32 5.80
C ASN A 37 8.42 -1.20 5.66
N MET A 38 9.38 -1.90 6.28
CA MET A 38 9.39 -3.36 6.29
C MET A 38 8.18 -3.96 7.02
N GLY A 39 7.77 -3.34 8.14
CA GLY A 39 6.58 -3.74 8.89
C GLY A 39 5.30 -3.57 8.08
N LEU A 40 5.15 -2.44 7.37
CA LEU A 40 4.05 -2.24 6.43
C LEU A 40 4.11 -3.24 5.28
N GLY A 41 5.29 -3.49 4.71
CA GLY A 41 5.46 -4.46 3.64
C GLY A 41 5.01 -5.87 4.04
N TYR A 42 5.33 -6.29 5.27
CA TYR A 42 4.84 -7.54 5.83
C TYR A 42 3.32 -7.51 6.04
N GLY A 43 2.80 -6.48 6.69
CA GLY A 43 1.36 -6.34 6.98
C GLY A 43 0.49 -6.32 5.72
N VAL A 44 0.93 -5.60 4.68
CA VAL A 44 0.30 -5.59 3.35
C VAL A 44 0.40 -6.96 2.68
N GLY A 45 1.55 -7.63 2.79
CA GLY A 45 1.77 -8.96 2.21
C GLY A 45 0.91 -10.07 2.80
N VAL A 46 0.44 -9.91 4.05
CA VAL A 46 -0.52 -10.82 4.71
C VAL A 46 -1.96 -10.29 4.67
N GLU A 47 -2.23 -9.30 3.81
CA GLU A 47 -3.56 -8.72 3.59
C GLU A 47 -4.22 -8.12 4.85
N ASN A 48 -3.43 -7.59 5.78
CA ASN A 48 -3.97 -6.94 6.98
C ASN A 48 -4.66 -5.61 6.61
N ARG A 49 -5.98 -5.51 6.82
CA ARG A 49 -6.80 -4.33 6.48
C ARG A 49 -6.25 -3.01 7.07
N THR A 50 -5.71 -3.05 8.29
CA THR A 50 -5.13 -1.86 8.93
C THR A 50 -3.80 -1.48 8.26
N ALA A 51 -2.91 -2.44 8.02
CA ALA A 51 -1.65 -2.19 7.34
C ALA A 51 -1.85 -1.64 5.93
N ILE A 52 -2.85 -2.15 5.19
CA ILE A 52 -3.21 -1.65 3.85
C ILE A 52 -3.64 -0.18 3.90
N LYS A 53 -4.53 0.18 4.85
CA LYS A 53 -4.97 1.58 5.01
C LYS A 53 -3.80 2.50 5.38
N VAL A 54 -2.96 2.09 6.33
CA VAL A 54 -1.80 2.87 6.73
C VAL A 54 -0.80 3.01 5.58
N ALA A 55 -0.53 1.93 4.84
CA ALA A 55 0.35 1.96 3.67
C ALA A 55 -0.18 2.87 2.57
N LEU A 56 -1.50 2.88 2.32
CA LEU A 56 -2.10 3.78 1.34
C LEU A 56 -1.93 5.25 1.72
N ILE A 57 -2.21 5.61 2.98
CA ILE A 57 -2.04 6.97 3.47
C ILE A 57 -0.57 7.38 3.41
N TYR A 58 0.32 6.52 3.91
CA TYR A 58 1.75 6.75 3.91
C TYR A 58 2.28 6.96 2.49
N ALA A 59 1.98 6.05 1.57
CA ALA A 59 2.39 6.16 0.17
C ALA A 59 1.80 7.41 -0.50
N GLY A 60 0.56 7.78 -0.19
CA GLY A 60 -0.07 9.01 -0.69
C GLY A 60 0.66 10.29 -0.25
N VAL A 61 1.01 10.38 1.03
CA VAL A 61 1.78 11.50 1.58
C VAL A 61 3.19 11.54 0.98
N THR A 62 3.87 10.39 0.92
CA THR A 62 5.22 10.28 0.33
C THR A 62 5.21 10.65 -1.14
N PHE A 63 4.24 10.17 -1.92
CA PHE A 63 4.05 10.52 -3.33
C PHE A 63 3.89 12.02 -3.52
N PHE A 64 3.02 12.65 -2.72
CA PHE A 64 2.77 14.08 -2.80
C PHE A 64 4.04 14.91 -2.56
N PHE A 65 4.77 14.65 -1.47
CA PHE A 65 6.01 15.38 -1.18
C PHE A 65 7.11 15.10 -2.21
N SER A 66 7.23 13.86 -2.66
CA SER A 66 8.22 13.48 -3.67
C SER A 66 7.95 14.16 -5.02
N LEU A 67 6.68 14.32 -5.39
CA LEU A 67 6.29 15.12 -6.57
C LEU A 67 6.69 16.58 -6.40
N LEU A 68 6.46 17.19 -5.23
CA LEU A 68 6.90 18.56 -4.98
C LEU A 68 8.42 18.70 -5.11
N PHE A 69 9.20 17.76 -4.59
CA PHE A 69 10.65 17.76 -4.76
C PHE A 69 11.09 17.56 -6.22
N LEU A 70 10.39 16.70 -6.96
CA LEU A 70 10.65 16.48 -8.38
C LEU A 70 10.39 17.77 -9.18
N ILE A 71 9.26 18.45 -8.92
CA ILE A 71 8.91 19.74 -9.53
C ILE A 71 9.92 20.83 -9.12
N ALA A 72 10.43 20.79 -7.89
CA ALA A 72 11.49 21.68 -7.41
C ALA A 72 12.87 21.40 -8.04
N GLY A 73 12.97 20.45 -8.96
CA GLY A 73 14.18 20.16 -9.73
C GLY A 73 15.09 19.10 -9.12
N ASN A 74 14.59 18.27 -8.19
CA ASN A 74 15.34 17.12 -7.67
C ASN A 74 15.03 15.85 -8.49
N PRO A 75 15.88 15.44 -9.44
CA PRO A 75 15.63 14.27 -10.26
C PRO A 75 15.66 12.96 -9.46
N MET A 76 16.36 12.90 -8.32
CA MET A 76 16.39 11.71 -7.47
C MET A 76 15.02 11.40 -6.87
N ALA A 77 14.16 12.41 -6.73
CA ALA A 77 12.79 12.23 -6.25
C ALA A 77 11.93 11.40 -7.23
N LEU A 78 12.32 11.26 -8.50
CA LEU A 78 11.61 10.44 -9.48
C LEU A 78 11.49 8.99 -9.02
N VAL A 79 12.52 8.45 -8.38
CA VAL A 79 12.52 7.08 -7.86
C VAL A 79 11.42 6.91 -6.81
N GLU A 80 11.34 7.85 -5.87
CA GLU A 80 10.35 7.82 -4.79
C GLU A 80 8.92 8.03 -5.31
N VAL A 81 8.75 8.92 -6.30
CA VAL A 81 7.46 9.12 -7.01
C VAL A 81 7.01 7.82 -7.66
N ALA A 82 7.90 7.13 -8.39
CA ALA A 82 7.57 5.90 -9.08
C ALA A 82 7.19 4.78 -8.08
N ILE A 83 8.00 4.58 -7.05
CA ILE A 83 7.75 3.59 -6.00
C ILE A 83 6.38 3.84 -5.35
N SER A 84 6.14 5.07 -4.89
CA SER A 84 4.91 5.43 -4.20
C SER A 84 3.68 5.30 -5.10
N PHE A 85 3.79 5.68 -6.38
CA PHE A 85 2.74 5.52 -7.38
C PHE A 85 2.34 4.04 -7.54
N PHE A 86 3.30 3.14 -7.72
CA PHE A 86 3.00 1.72 -7.90
C PHE A 86 2.42 1.07 -6.64
N ILE A 87 2.85 1.49 -5.44
CA ILE A 87 2.24 1.04 -4.18
C ILE A 87 0.76 1.45 -4.13
N ILE A 88 0.46 2.72 -4.40
CA ILE A 88 -0.91 3.24 -4.41
C ILE A 88 -1.76 2.50 -5.44
N HIS A 89 -1.24 2.36 -6.66
CA HIS A 89 -1.95 1.69 -7.76
C HIS A 89 -2.30 0.24 -7.41
N ASP A 90 -1.37 -0.52 -6.85
CA ASP A 90 -1.58 -1.91 -6.48
C ASP A 90 -2.60 -2.03 -5.31
N ILE A 91 -2.51 -1.15 -4.31
CA ILE A 91 -3.46 -1.13 -3.18
C ILE A 91 -4.88 -0.75 -3.63
N LEU A 92 -5.03 0.28 -4.46
CA LEU A 92 -6.35 0.70 -4.96
C LEU A 92 -6.98 -0.38 -5.84
N SER A 93 -6.17 -1.04 -6.68
CA SER A 93 -6.62 -2.17 -7.50
C SER A 93 -7.13 -3.32 -6.63
N TYR A 94 -6.43 -3.64 -5.53
CA TYR A 94 -6.87 -4.64 -4.58
C TYR A 94 -8.20 -4.27 -3.91
N ILE A 95 -8.30 -3.05 -3.38
CA ILE A 95 -9.51 -2.59 -2.67
C ILE A 95 -10.73 -2.68 -3.58
N LYS A 96 -10.60 -2.28 -4.85
CA LYS A 96 -11.70 -2.38 -5.82
C LYS A 96 -12.17 -3.82 -6.03
N VAL A 97 -11.24 -4.77 -6.12
CA VAL A 97 -11.56 -6.19 -6.29
C VAL A 97 -12.25 -6.75 -5.05
N VAL A 98 -11.77 -6.41 -3.85
CA VAL A 98 -12.38 -6.88 -2.59
C VAL A 98 -13.81 -6.36 -2.43
N ILE A 99 -14.07 -5.09 -2.76
CA ILE A 99 -15.42 -4.52 -2.70
C ILE A 99 -16.37 -5.23 -3.68
N GLN A 100 -15.91 -5.53 -4.91
CA GLN A 100 -16.72 -6.26 -5.89
C GLN A 100 -17.05 -7.70 -5.45
N GLU A 101 -16.14 -8.34 -4.71
CA GLU A 101 -16.37 -9.68 -4.17
C GLU A 101 -17.36 -9.65 -2.99
N GLU A 102 -17.25 -8.66 -2.10
CA GLU A 102 -18.20 -8.46 -1.00
C GLU A 102 -19.63 -8.17 -1.56
N GLU A 103 -19.76 -7.34 -2.60
CA GLU A 103 -21.06 -7.05 -3.24
C GLU A 103 -21.68 -8.27 -3.95
N ALA A 104 -20.87 -9.13 -4.56
CA ALA A 104 -21.35 -10.32 -5.29
C ALA A 104 -21.78 -11.47 -4.36
N GLU A 105 -21.24 -11.53 -3.14
CA GLU A 105 -21.63 -12.52 -2.11
C GLU A 105 -22.94 -12.10 -1.39
N GLU A 106 -23.28 -10.81 -1.36
CA GLU A 106 -24.53 -10.30 -0.75
C GLU A 106 -25.78 -10.48 -1.65
N GLU A 107 -25.64 -10.54 -2.98
CA GLU A 107 -26.76 -10.77 -3.92
C GLU A 107 -27.45 -12.16 -3.79
N PRO A 108 -26.75 -13.30 -3.64
CA PRO A 108 -27.41 -14.61 -3.52
C PRO A 108 -28.20 -14.78 -2.22
N GLU A 109 -27.74 -14.25 -1.07
CA GLU A 109 -28.45 -14.41 0.21
C GLU A 109 -29.80 -13.66 0.22
N ARG A 110 -29.83 -12.45 -0.34
CA ARG A 110 -31.05 -11.62 -0.43
C ARG A 110 -32.11 -12.20 -1.37
N SER A 111 -31.70 -13.04 -2.31
CA SER A 111 -32.61 -13.74 -3.23
C SER A 111 -33.25 -14.98 -2.59
N SER A 112 -32.55 -15.67 -1.68
CA SER A 112 -33.10 -16.80 -0.92
C SER A 112 -34.03 -16.40 0.23
N GLU A 113 -33.85 -15.22 0.81
CA GLU A 113 -34.66 -14.76 1.95
C GLU A 113 -36.03 -14.22 1.49
N ASN A 114 -36.12 -13.64 0.29
CA ASN A 114 -37.39 -13.18 -0.30
C ASN A 114 -38.28 -14.31 -0.87
N GLU A 115 -37.75 -15.53 -1.01
CA GLU A 115 -38.52 -16.68 -1.51
C GLU A 115 -39.23 -17.45 -0.38
N VAL A 116 -38.83 -17.24 0.88
CA VAL A 116 -39.41 -17.93 2.06
C VAL A 116 -40.56 -17.15 2.70
N ASP A 117 -40.61 -15.82 2.54
CA ASP A 117 -41.68 -14.96 3.10
C ASP A 117 -42.86 -14.73 2.11
N GLY A 118 -42.86 -15.45 0.98
CA GLY A 118 -43.85 -15.30 -0.11
C GLY A 118 -44.89 -16.41 -0.25
N GLU A 119 -45.00 -17.35 0.70
CA GLU A 119 -46.06 -18.37 0.74
C GLU A 119 -47.34 -17.90 1.47
#